data_AF-A0A1R2CCM9-F1
#
_entry.id   AF-A0A1R2CCM9-F1
#
_cell.length_a   1.000
_cell.length_b   1.000
_cell.length_c   1.000
_cell.angle_alpha   90.00
_cell.angle_beta   90.00
_cell.angle_gamma   90.00
#
_symmetry.space_group_name_H-M   'P 1'
#
loop_
_entity.id
_entity.type
_entity.pdbx_description
1 polymer ?
#
loop_
_entity_poly.entity_id
_entity_poly.type
_entity_poly.pdbx_seq_one_letter_code
_entity_poly.pdbx_strand_id
1 'polypeptide(L)'
;MEPYEDKKKRRSKADSEGRSFMCECGKAYLSYQALYTHKKAKHSDTISPEDFPKKKRGRPRINNVINKEDAFSSLSSKDDPLTRIIKNWNETECKGTCDEAFAKYLMFKHSKLSENEYRALRSSVYSLRDCVNKYYERLDTENFLENESEYTITEKPTMIPNISNFYIIEYLPREKPIHDKEKEIAFMLGFCRWLNEQNYTDLEIAISS
;
A
#
# COMPACT_ATOMS: atom_id res chain seq x y z
N MET A 1 46.70 -3.04 18.02
CA MET A 1 46.54 -3.41 16.60
C MET A 1 45.77 -4.71 16.61
N GLU A 2 44.43 -4.64 16.54
CA GLU A 2 43.58 -5.83 16.58
C GLU A 2 43.53 -6.51 15.20
N PRO A 3 43.45 -7.85 15.13
CA PRO A 3 43.40 -8.57 13.86
C PRO A 3 42.01 -8.43 13.22
N TYR A 4 41.99 -8.07 11.94
CA TYR A 4 40.80 -7.98 11.11
C TYR A 4 40.28 -9.40 10.82
N GLU A 5 39.08 -9.75 11.30
CA GLU A 5 38.39 -11.00 10.95
C GLU A 5 38.06 -11.01 9.45
N ASP A 6 38.63 -11.98 8.73
CA ASP A 6 38.40 -12.20 7.31
C ASP A 6 36.92 -12.54 7.05
N LYS A 7 36.25 -11.69 6.26
CA LYS A 7 34.85 -11.90 5.84
C LYS A 7 34.73 -13.24 5.11
N LYS A 8 33.94 -14.18 5.65
CA LYS A 8 33.66 -15.49 5.05
C LYS A 8 33.31 -15.37 3.56
N LYS A 9 34.22 -15.84 2.70
CA LYS A 9 33.99 -15.97 1.25
C LYS A 9 32.71 -16.76 0.98
N ARG A 10 31.89 -16.29 0.05
CA ARG A 10 30.69 -17.02 -0.43
C ARG A 10 31.16 -18.38 -0.98
N ARG A 11 30.61 -19.46 -0.45
CA ARG A 11 30.92 -20.84 -0.90
C ARG A 11 30.51 -21.02 -2.36
N SER A 12 31.34 -21.73 -3.11
CA SER A 12 31.12 -21.93 -4.54
C SER A 12 30.07 -23.00 -4.78
N LYS A 13 29.43 -22.96 -5.95
CA LYS A 13 28.41 -23.95 -6.34
C LYS A 13 29.00 -25.37 -6.51
N ALA A 14 30.33 -25.49 -6.64
CA ALA A 14 31.04 -26.76 -6.75
C ALA A 14 31.43 -27.38 -5.40
N ASP A 15 31.36 -26.63 -4.29
CA ASP A 15 31.72 -27.16 -2.97
C ASP A 15 30.73 -28.24 -2.52
N SER A 16 31.23 -29.47 -2.38
CA SER A 16 30.49 -30.65 -1.94
C SER A 16 30.33 -30.72 -0.42
N GLU A 17 31.14 -29.95 0.31
CA GLU A 17 31.18 -29.99 1.77
C GLU A 17 29.87 -29.50 2.40
N GLY A 18 29.23 -30.38 3.19
CA GLY A 18 27.97 -30.12 3.88
C GLY A 18 26.70 -30.35 3.07
N ARG A 19 26.77 -30.93 1.86
CA ARG A 19 25.59 -31.29 1.05
C ARG A 19 25.11 -32.71 1.34
N SER A 20 24.69 -32.98 2.56
CA SER A 20 24.29 -34.33 3.00
C SER A 20 22.88 -34.75 2.57
N PHE A 21 22.04 -33.85 2.05
CA PHE A 21 20.65 -34.15 1.71
C PHE A 21 20.50 -34.42 0.22
N MET A 22 20.36 -35.70 -0.17
CA MET A 22 20.26 -36.11 -1.57
C MET A 22 18.82 -36.32 -2.04
N CYS A 23 18.56 -35.91 -3.28
CA CYS A 23 17.33 -36.22 -4.01
C CYS A 23 17.51 -37.50 -4.82
N GLU A 24 16.41 -38.19 -5.12
CA GLU A 24 16.39 -39.39 -5.97
C GLU A 24 16.89 -39.13 -7.41
N CYS A 25 16.88 -37.87 -7.85
CA CYS A 25 17.49 -37.44 -9.11
C CYS A 25 19.02 -37.22 -9.04
N GLY A 26 19.67 -37.60 -7.93
CA GLY A 26 21.12 -37.55 -7.73
C GLY A 26 21.68 -36.20 -7.27
N LYS A 27 20.84 -35.20 -7.01
CA LYS A 27 21.28 -33.86 -6.58
C LYS A 27 21.41 -33.77 -5.05
N ALA A 28 22.53 -33.23 -4.60
CA ALA A 28 22.83 -33.04 -3.17
C ALA A 28 22.62 -31.58 -2.74
N TYR A 29 22.00 -31.40 -1.56
CA TYR A 29 21.61 -30.11 -0.99
C TYR A 29 22.17 -29.91 0.42
N LEU A 30 22.38 -28.65 0.79
CA LEU A 30 22.94 -28.25 2.09
C LEU A 30 21.97 -28.42 3.27
N SER A 31 20.66 -28.56 3.01
CA SER A 31 19.66 -28.74 4.06
C SER A 31 18.41 -29.46 3.54
N TYR A 32 17.66 -30.07 4.45
CA TYR A 32 16.37 -30.69 4.12
C TYR A 32 15.38 -29.69 3.50
N GLN A 33 15.38 -28.42 3.94
CA GLN A 33 14.52 -27.39 3.37
C GLN A 33 14.85 -27.11 1.90
N ALA A 34 16.14 -27.08 1.54
CA ALA A 34 16.58 -26.88 0.16
C ALA A 34 16.30 -28.11 -0.72
N LEU A 35 16.41 -29.32 -0.16
CA LEU A 35 15.97 -30.54 -0.82
C LEU A 35 14.45 -30.52 -1.06
N TYR A 36 13.67 -30.11 -0.06
CA TYR A 36 12.22 -30.04 -0.16
C TYR A 36 11.75 -29.06 -1.23
N THR A 37 12.34 -27.85 -1.30
CA THR A 37 11.98 -26.90 -2.36
C THR A 37 12.34 -27.44 -3.75
N HIS A 38 13.46 -28.16 -3.87
CA HIS A 38 13.80 -28.85 -5.10
C HIS A 38 12.78 -29.93 -5.48
N LYS A 39 12.43 -30.82 -4.53
CA LYS A 39 11.41 -31.85 -4.74
C LYS A 39 10.07 -31.23 -5.12
N LYS A 40 9.63 -30.17 -4.43
CA LYS A 40 8.40 -29.43 -4.76
C LYS A 40 8.37 -28.87 -6.18
N ALA A 41 9.51 -28.42 -6.70
CA ALA A 41 9.58 -27.83 -8.04
C ALA A 41 9.81 -28.84 -9.17
N LYS A 42 10.39 -30.02 -8.88
CA LYS A 42 10.85 -30.97 -9.91
C LYS A 42 10.30 -32.39 -9.77
N HIS A 43 9.77 -32.72 -8.60
CA HIS A 43 9.20 -34.01 -8.23
C HIS A 43 7.89 -33.77 -7.45
N SER A 44 7.04 -32.88 -7.97
CA SER A 44 5.80 -32.44 -7.31
C SER A 44 4.84 -33.59 -7.02
N ASP A 45 4.92 -34.65 -7.82
CA ASP A 45 3.96 -35.74 -7.84
C ASP A 45 4.30 -36.85 -6.83
N THR A 46 5.45 -36.73 -6.15
CA THR A 46 6.01 -37.76 -5.25
C THR A 46 6.07 -37.29 -3.79
N ILE A 47 5.47 -36.14 -3.46
CA ILE A 47 5.54 -35.56 -2.10
C ILE A 47 4.44 -36.16 -1.22
N SER A 48 4.84 -37.05 -0.31
CA SER A 48 3.94 -37.65 0.68
C SER A 48 3.66 -36.64 1.82
N PRO A 49 2.47 -36.67 2.46
CA PRO A 49 2.13 -35.81 3.60
C PRO A 49 3.07 -35.95 4.81
N GLU A 50 3.96 -36.94 4.84
CA GLU A 50 4.94 -37.14 5.89
C GLU A 50 6.17 -36.23 5.76
N ASP A 51 6.40 -35.66 4.56
CA ASP A 51 7.55 -34.78 4.28
C ASP A 51 7.35 -33.33 4.79
N PHE A 52 6.18 -33.01 5.36
CA PHE A 52 5.91 -31.66 5.87
C PHE A 52 6.80 -31.32 7.06
N PRO A 53 7.53 -30.18 7.04
CA PRO A 53 8.32 -29.77 8.19
C PRO A 53 7.40 -29.54 9.40
N LYS A 54 7.63 -30.32 10.47
CA LYS A 54 6.96 -30.14 11.76
C LYS A 54 7.16 -28.70 12.23
N LYS A 55 6.06 -27.97 12.44
CA LYS A 55 6.03 -26.54 12.85
C LYS A 55 7.02 -26.30 13.99
N LYS A 56 8.13 -25.58 13.72
CA LYS A 56 8.98 -25.04 14.79
C LYS A 56 8.31 -23.80 15.39
N ARG A 57 8.32 -23.75 16.72
CA ARG A 57 7.82 -22.65 17.56
C ARG A 57 8.61 -21.37 17.28
N GLY A 58 7.88 -20.26 17.09
CA GLY A 58 8.40 -18.90 17.02
C GLY A 58 7.26 -17.89 16.90
N ARG A 59 7.21 -16.94 17.85
CA ARG A 59 6.20 -15.90 18.17
C ARG A 59 4.89 -16.40 18.81
N PRO A 60 4.49 -15.87 19.99
CA PRO A 60 3.20 -16.20 20.61
C PRO A 60 2.05 -15.81 19.68
N ARG A 61 1.08 -16.71 19.51
CA ARG A 61 -0.23 -16.36 18.96
C ARG A 61 -0.97 -15.57 20.04
N ILE A 62 -1.22 -14.29 19.78
CA ILE A 62 -2.24 -13.55 20.53
C ILE A 62 -3.58 -14.19 20.16
N ASN A 63 -4.32 -14.64 21.17
CA ASN A 63 -5.62 -15.26 21.00
C ASN A 63 -6.59 -14.26 20.39
N ASN A 64 -7.22 -14.67 19.28
CA ASN A 64 -8.36 -14.02 18.66
C ASN A 64 -9.46 -13.79 19.70
N VAL A 65 -9.76 -12.52 19.94
CA VAL A 65 -11.08 -12.08 20.40
C VAL A 65 -11.51 -10.92 19.51
N ILE A 66 -12.36 -11.30 18.54
CA ILE A 66 -13.42 -10.52 17.88
C ILE A 66 -13.01 -9.55 16.74
N ASN A 67 -13.15 -10.10 15.52
CA ASN A 67 -13.92 -9.59 14.38
C ASN A 67 -13.87 -8.09 14.06
N LYS A 68 -13.00 -7.71 13.10
CA LYS A 68 -13.19 -6.52 12.22
C LYS A 68 -12.21 -6.46 11.02
N GLU A 69 -11.60 -7.58 10.60
CA GLU A 69 -10.50 -7.57 9.60
C GLU A 69 -10.89 -8.04 8.18
N ASP A 70 -12.11 -8.55 7.97
CA ASP A 70 -12.47 -9.16 6.68
C ASP A 70 -12.96 -8.16 5.60
N ALA A 71 -13.08 -6.87 5.91
CA ALA A 71 -13.46 -5.86 4.91
C ALA A 71 -12.28 -5.34 4.06
N PHE A 72 -11.02 -5.52 4.50
CA PHE A 72 -9.87 -4.84 3.90
C PHE A 72 -8.94 -5.72 3.05
N SER A 73 -9.24 -7.02 2.91
CA SER A 73 -8.29 -8.00 2.37
C SER A 73 -8.37 -8.23 0.85
N SER A 74 -9.30 -7.58 0.13
CA SER A 74 -9.42 -7.77 -1.32
C SER A 74 -9.15 -6.48 -2.10
N LEU A 75 -7.89 -6.09 -2.20
CA LEU A 75 -7.27 -5.37 -3.34
C LEU A 75 -5.77 -5.13 -3.06
N SER A 76 -4.94 -5.58 -4.01
CA SER A 76 -3.48 -5.41 -4.11
C SER A 76 -3.05 -3.97 -3.79
N SER A 77 -2.05 -3.64 -2.97
CA SER A 77 -0.75 -4.25 -2.66
C SER A 77 -0.41 -4.09 -1.18
N LYS A 78 0.43 -4.97 -0.62
CA LYS A 78 0.71 -5.03 0.84
C LYS A 78 1.45 -3.80 1.43
N ASP A 79 1.88 -2.86 0.59
CA ASP A 79 2.65 -1.66 0.96
C ASP A 79 2.02 -0.37 0.41
N ASP A 80 0.70 -0.24 0.48
CA ASP A 80 0.02 1.00 0.10
C ASP A 80 0.17 2.09 1.19
N PRO A 81 0.62 3.33 0.85
CA PRO A 81 0.85 4.42 1.82
C PRO A 81 -0.38 4.73 2.68
N LEU A 82 -1.56 4.85 2.08
CA LEU A 82 -2.80 5.14 2.81
C LEU A 82 -3.17 3.97 3.75
N THR A 83 -3.06 2.73 3.29
CA THR A 83 -3.34 1.54 4.10
C THR A 83 -2.37 1.43 5.28
N ARG A 84 -1.10 1.81 5.10
CA ARG A 84 -0.11 1.85 6.18
C ARG A 84 -0.46 2.92 7.22
N ILE A 85 -0.84 4.11 6.78
CA ILE A 85 -1.27 5.20 7.67
C ILE A 85 -2.51 4.78 8.47
N ILE A 86 -3.52 4.20 7.81
CA ILE A 86 -4.75 3.75 8.47
C ILE A 86 -4.44 2.69 9.54
N LYS A 87 -3.55 1.73 9.25
CA LYS A 87 -3.18 0.67 10.20
C LYS A 87 -2.42 1.19 11.42
N ASN A 88 -1.55 2.18 11.22
CA ASN A 88 -0.67 2.72 12.26
C ASN A 88 -1.15 4.08 12.79
N TRP A 89 -2.44 4.40 12.63
CA TRP A 89 -2.97 5.73 12.95
C TRP A 89 -2.69 6.18 14.39
N ASN A 90 -2.73 5.24 15.34
CA ASN A 90 -2.49 5.51 16.76
C ASN A 90 -1.00 5.67 17.14
N GLU A 91 -0.09 5.32 16.22
CA GLU A 91 1.36 5.32 16.46
C GLU A 91 2.09 6.42 15.67
N THR A 92 1.40 7.07 14.73
CA THR A 92 1.99 8.04 13.82
C THR A 92 1.76 9.45 14.35
N GLU A 93 2.82 10.25 14.45
CA GLU A 93 2.70 11.68 14.70
C GLU A 93 2.00 12.32 13.49
N CYS A 94 0.81 12.91 13.71
CA CYS A 94 -0.02 13.50 12.67
C CYS A 94 0.63 14.81 12.18
N LYS A 95 1.19 14.79 10.97
CA LYS A 95 1.85 15.94 10.35
C LYS A 95 0.87 16.85 9.59
N GLY A 96 -0.36 16.38 9.37
CA GLY A 96 -1.40 17.06 8.59
C GLY A 96 -1.16 17.01 7.08
N THR A 97 -0.52 15.96 6.58
CA THR A 97 -0.23 15.81 5.14
C THR A 97 -1.49 15.41 4.34
N CYS A 98 -1.43 15.53 3.01
CA CYS A 98 -2.55 15.10 2.16
C CYS A 98 -2.89 13.62 2.37
N ASP A 99 -1.89 12.73 2.43
CA ASP A 99 -2.10 11.30 2.64
C ASP A 99 -2.76 11.02 4.01
N GLU A 100 -2.39 11.75 5.06
CA GLU A 100 -3.06 11.65 6.35
C GLU A 100 -4.51 12.15 6.29
N ALA A 101 -4.78 13.23 5.56
CA ALA A 101 -6.13 13.73 5.34
C ALA A 101 -6.99 12.73 4.57
N PHE A 102 -6.46 12.13 3.50
CA PHE A 102 -7.12 11.07 2.75
C PHE A 102 -7.41 9.85 3.62
N ALA A 103 -6.43 9.38 4.40
CA ALA A 103 -6.59 8.25 5.32
C ALA A 103 -7.69 8.54 6.36
N LYS A 104 -7.66 9.73 6.98
CA LYS A 104 -8.65 10.15 7.98
C LYS A 104 -10.05 10.24 7.38
N TYR A 105 -10.18 10.74 6.15
CA TYR A 105 -11.46 10.78 5.43
C TYR A 105 -12.01 9.39 5.15
N LEU A 106 -11.16 8.46 4.70
CA LEU A 106 -11.54 7.06 4.48
C LEU A 106 -11.99 6.40 5.79
N MET A 107 -11.28 6.60 6.89
CA MET A 107 -11.68 6.07 8.20
C MET A 107 -13.02 6.64 8.67
N PHE A 108 -13.25 7.94 8.46
CA PHE A 108 -14.50 8.61 8.81
C PHE A 108 -15.70 8.09 8.01
N LYS A 109 -15.51 7.75 6.73
CA LYS A 109 -16.58 7.27 5.85
C LYS A 109 -16.85 5.78 5.97
N HIS A 110 -15.85 4.97 6.32
CA HIS A 110 -16.00 3.52 6.48
C HIS A 110 -17.13 3.13 7.46
N SER A 111 -17.37 3.92 8.51
CA SER A 111 -18.46 3.65 9.47
C SER A 111 -19.85 4.06 8.99
N LYS A 112 -19.96 4.77 7.85
CA LYS A 112 -21.18 5.42 7.37
C LYS A 112 -21.69 4.90 6.03
N LEU A 113 -20.87 4.14 5.31
CA LEU A 113 -21.16 3.66 3.96
C LEU A 113 -21.24 2.14 3.94
N SER A 114 -22.00 1.60 2.99
CA SER A 114 -21.92 0.16 2.68
C SER A 114 -20.56 -0.20 2.08
N GLU A 115 -20.21 -1.49 2.09
CA GLU A 115 -18.93 -1.98 1.55
C GLU A 115 -18.71 -1.57 0.08
N ASN A 116 -19.74 -1.66 -0.75
CA ASN A 116 -19.66 -1.29 -2.17
C ASN A 116 -19.45 0.22 -2.36
N GLU A 117 -20.16 1.05 -1.60
CA GLU A 117 -20.01 2.50 -1.63
C GLU A 117 -18.63 2.92 -1.10
N TYR A 118 -18.16 2.26 -0.04
CA TYR A 118 -16.84 2.50 0.52
C TYR A 118 -15.73 2.13 -0.48
N ARG A 119 -15.87 1.00 -1.17
CA ARG A 119 -14.93 0.59 -2.22
C ARG A 119 -14.89 1.58 -3.38
N ALA A 120 -16.05 2.10 -3.79
CA ALA A 120 -16.13 3.14 -4.82
C ALA A 120 -15.45 4.43 -4.34
N LEU A 121 -15.79 4.91 -3.14
CA LEU A 121 -15.16 6.07 -2.52
C LEU A 121 -13.64 5.93 -2.44
N ARG A 122 -13.17 4.76 -2.01
CA ARG A 122 -11.75 4.44 -1.92
C ARG A 122 -11.08 4.60 -3.28
N SER A 123 -11.67 4.07 -4.34
CA SER A 123 -11.19 4.22 -5.72
C SER A 123 -11.07 5.70 -6.13
N SER A 124 -12.06 6.53 -5.81
CA SER A 124 -12.03 7.98 -6.10
C SER A 124 -10.92 8.69 -5.30
N VAL A 125 -10.72 8.36 -4.03
CA VAL A 125 -9.64 8.91 -3.20
C VAL A 125 -8.25 8.60 -3.79
N TYR A 126 -8.00 7.35 -4.22
CA TYR A 126 -6.72 7.03 -4.89
C TYR A 126 -6.56 7.78 -6.21
N SER A 127 -7.64 7.92 -6.98
CA SER A 127 -7.58 8.62 -8.26
C SER A 127 -7.22 10.09 -8.07
N LEU A 128 -7.79 10.72 -7.05
CA LEU A 128 -7.46 12.08 -6.68
C LEU A 128 -6.02 12.18 -6.15
N ARG A 129 -5.58 11.25 -5.31
CA ARG A 129 -4.20 11.19 -4.82
C ARG A 129 -3.20 11.12 -5.98
N ASP A 130 -3.46 10.24 -6.95
CA ASP A 130 -2.62 10.08 -8.14
C ASP A 130 -2.64 11.35 -9.01
N CYS A 131 -3.81 11.99 -9.16
CA CYS A 131 -3.94 13.27 -9.86
C CYS A 131 -3.09 14.36 -9.19
N VAL A 132 -3.19 14.49 -7.86
CA VAL A 132 -2.42 15.47 -7.07
C VAL A 132 -0.93 15.23 -7.21
N ASN A 133 -0.46 13.99 -7.11
CA ASN A 133 0.98 13.69 -7.24
C ASN A 133 1.50 13.88 -8.66
N LYS A 134 0.68 13.62 -9.70
CA LYS A 134 1.09 13.73 -11.10
C LYS A 134 1.03 15.16 -11.63
N TYR A 135 0.15 15.99 -11.08
CA TYR A 135 -0.13 17.35 -11.54
C TYR A 135 -0.08 18.36 -10.40
N TYR A 136 0.86 18.21 -9.48
CA TYR A 136 0.98 19.06 -8.30
C TYR A 136 1.23 20.52 -8.67
N GLU A 137 1.85 20.77 -9.82
CA GLU A 137 2.07 22.10 -10.39
C GLU A 137 0.77 22.88 -10.67
N ARG A 138 -0.37 22.18 -10.73
CA ARG A 138 -1.69 22.79 -10.90
C ARG A 138 -2.32 23.24 -9.57
N LEU A 139 -1.75 22.88 -8.42
CA LEU A 139 -2.28 23.23 -7.11
C LEU A 139 -1.83 24.63 -6.66
N ASP A 140 -0.55 24.93 -6.87
CA ASP A 140 0.06 26.20 -6.50
C ASP A 140 1.12 26.59 -7.54
N THR A 141 0.80 27.62 -8.33
CA THR A 141 1.67 28.12 -9.41
C THR A 141 2.88 28.91 -8.89
N GLU A 142 2.93 29.27 -7.61
CA GLU A 142 3.96 30.15 -7.06
C GLU A 142 5.11 29.40 -6.34
N ASN A 143 4.88 28.16 -5.90
CA ASN A 143 5.87 27.34 -5.20
C ASN A 143 6.21 26.07 -5.99
N PHE A 144 6.86 26.25 -7.15
CA PHE A 144 7.53 25.15 -7.87
C PHE A 144 8.78 24.71 -7.11
N LEU A 145 8.61 24.01 -5.99
CA LEU A 145 9.68 23.18 -5.46
C LEU A 145 9.83 21.98 -6.40
N GLU A 146 11.06 21.76 -6.89
CA GLU A 146 11.48 20.49 -7.49
C GLU A 146 11.41 19.41 -6.41
N ASN A 147 10.21 18.94 -6.09
CA ASN A 147 10.02 17.89 -5.11
C ASN A 147 10.41 16.57 -5.75
N GLU A 148 11.53 15.98 -5.30
CA GLU A 148 11.92 14.61 -5.68
C GLU A 148 10.94 13.56 -5.11
N SER A 149 10.05 13.95 -4.18
CA SER A 149 9.07 13.09 -3.51
C SER A 149 7.62 13.39 -3.89
N GLU A 150 6.74 12.39 -3.74
CA GLU A 150 5.29 12.52 -3.93
C GLU A 150 4.72 13.66 -3.05
N TYR A 151 4.10 14.66 -3.69
CA TYR A 151 3.46 15.82 -3.06
C TYR A 151 2.56 15.45 -1.88
N THR A 152 1.77 14.38 -2.00
CA THR A 152 0.77 14.02 -0.98
C THR A 152 1.37 13.55 0.33
N ILE A 153 2.65 13.15 0.34
CA ILE A 153 3.37 12.68 1.52
C ILE A 153 4.00 13.85 2.29
N THR A 154 4.32 14.96 1.61
CA THR A 154 5.04 16.10 2.19
C THR A 154 4.12 17.28 2.48
N GLU A 155 3.18 17.56 1.58
CA GLU A 155 2.40 18.79 1.60
C GLU A 155 1.07 18.64 2.31
N LYS A 156 0.57 19.78 2.79
CA LYS A 156 -0.75 19.90 3.41
C LYS A 156 -1.86 19.89 2.35
N PRO A 157 -3.07 19.42 2.69
CA PRO A 157 -4.20 19.36 1.76
C PRO A 157 -4.85 20.72 1.44
N THR A 158 -4.24 21.84 1.86
CA THR A 158 -4.81 23.19 1.77
C THR A 158 -5.21 23.57 0.35
N MET A 159 -4.40 23.19 -0.63
CA MET A 159 -4.59 23.57 -2.05
C MET A 159 -5.37 22.55 -2.87
N ILE A 160 -5.74 21.39 -2.30
CA ILE A 160 -6.48 20.34 -3.04
C ILE A 160 -7.74 20.87 -3.75
N PRO A 161 -8.55 21.78 -3.16
CA PRO A 161 -9.72 22.31 -3.86
C PRO A 161 -9.42 22.90 -5.25
N ASN A 162 -8.23 23.48 -5.48
CA ASN A 162 -7.85 24.09 -6.75
C ASN A 162 -7.76 23.09 -7.91
N ILE A 163 -7.42 21.83 -7.63
CA ILE A 163 -7.30 20.81 -8.69
C ILE A 163 -8.64 20.18 -9.06
N SER A 164 -9.73 20.50 -8.36
CA SER A 164 -11.02 19.80 -8.50
C SER A 164 -11.56 19.82 -9.93
N ASN A 165 -11.56 20.98 -10.60
CA ASN A 165 -12.04 21.09 -11.98
C ASN A 165 -11.16 20.29 -12.94
N PHE A 166 -9.84 20.38 -12.79
CA PHE A 166 -8.91 19.61 -13.61
C PHE A 166 -9.10 18.09 -13.40
N TYR A 167 -9.23 17.65 -12.14
CA TYR A 167 -9.47 16.26 -11.80
C TYR A 167 -10.71 15.70 -12.51
N ILE A 168 -11.83 16.44 -12.46
CA ILE A 168 -13.11 15.99 -13.01
C ILE A 168 -13.17 16.11 -14.53
N ILE A 169 -12.69 17.23 -15.10
CA ILE A 169 -12.90 17.57 -16.51
C ILE A 169 -11.79 16.98 -17.40
N GLU A 170 -10.56 16.90 -16.91
CA GLU A 170 -9.40 16.51 -17.73
C GLU A 170 -8.79 15.18 -17.31
N TYR A 171 -8.54 14.98 -16.01
CA TYR A 171 -7.82 13.81 -15.51
C TYR A 171 -8.67 12.53 -15.61
N LEU A 172 -9.86 12.55 -15.03
CA LEU A 172 -10.73 11.38 -14.95
C LEU A 172 -11.12 10.82 -16.33
N PRO A 173 -11.54 11.62 -17.32
CA PRO A 173 -11.85 11.10 -18.66
C PRO A 173 -10.65 10.43 -19.35
N ARG A 174 -9.42 10.85 -19.05
CA ARG A 174 -8.19 10.28 -19.64
C ARG A 174 -7.79 8.97 -18.96
N GLU A 175 -7.75 8.95 -17.62
CA GLU A 175 -7.26 7.79 -16.85
C GLU A 175 -8.35 6.74 -16.60
N LYS A 176 -9.61 7.16 -16.56
CA LYS A 176 -10.79 6.31 -16.35
C LYS A 176 -11.91 6.68 -17.34
N PRO A 177 -11.83 6.25 -18.61
CA PRO A 177 -12.84 6.61 -19.62
C PRO A 177 -14.26 6.21 -19.24
N ILE A 178 -14.42 5.12 -18.49
CA ILE A 178 -15.69 4.67 -17.93
C ILE A 178 -15.71 5.10 -16.45
N HIS A 179 -16.14 6.34 -16.21
CA HIS A 179 -16.37 6.87 -14.86
C HIS A 179 -17.75 7.51 -14.77
N ASP A 180 -18.26 7.58 -13.55
CA ASP A 180 -19.53 8.24 -13.24
C ASP A 180 -19.22 9.67 -12.80
N LYS A 181 -19.31 10.62 -13.74
CA LYS A 181 -18.96 12.03 -13.52
C LYS A 181 -19.75 12.63 -12.34
N GLU A 182 -21.03 12.31 -12.21
CA GLU A 182 -21.88 12.84 -11.13
C GLU A 182 -21.42 12.33 -9.77
N LYS A 183 -21.09 11.04 -9.66
CA LYS A 183 -20.52 10.49 -8.42
C LYS A 183 -19.17 11.10 -8.07
N GLU A 184 -18.31 11.35 -9.06
CA GLU A 184 -17.00 11.96 -8.83
C GLU A 184 -17.13 13.44 -8.43
N ILE A 185 -18.08 14.19 -9.01
CA ILE A 185 -18.43 15.54 -8.55
C ILE A 185 -18.92 15.49 -7.09
N ALA A 186 -19.86 14.59 -6.78
CA ALA A 186 -20.39 14.45 -5.42
C ALA A 186 -19.31 14.06 -4.40
N PHE A 187 -18.39 13.19 -4.80
CA PHE A 187 -17.20 12.85 -4.02
C PHE A 187 -16.34 14.08 -3.75
N MET A 188 -15.95 14.83 -4.79
CA MET A 188 -15.09 16.02 -4.63
C MET A 188 -15.72 17.08 -3.73
N LEU A 189 -17.00 17.41 -3.97
CA LEU A 189 -17.76 18.33 -3.12
C LEU A 189 -17.80 17.86 -1.66
N GLY A 190 -18.10 16.56 -1.46
CA GLY A 190 -18.16 15.96 -0.14
C GLY A 190 -16.80 15.89 0.56
N PHE A 191 -15.70 15.78 -0.19
CA PHE A 191 -14.36 15.73 0.35
C PHE A 191 -13.85 17.11 0.75
N CYS A 192 -13.94 18.13 -0.11
CA CYS A 192 -13.42 19.45 0.28
C CYS A 192 -14.32 20.15 1.31
N ARG A 193 -15.63 19.88 1.33
CA ARG A 193 -16.47 20.30 2.46
C ARG A 193 -15.93 19.71 3.77
N TRP A 194 -15.60 18.43 3.78
CA TRP A 194 -15.01 17.79 4.95
C TRP A 194 -13.63 18.38 5.28
N LEU A 195 -12.80 18.74 4.29
CA LEU A 195 -11.53 19.44 4.55
C LEU A 195 -11.77 20.77 5.27
N ASN A 196 -12.73 21.57 4.81
CA ASN A 196 -13.11 22.84 5.45
C ASN A 196 -13.61 22.61 6.88
N GLU A 197 -14.51 21.65 7.09
CA GLU A 197 -15.00 21.27 8.43
C GLU A 197 -13.89 20.81 9.40
N GLN A 198 -12.76 20.30 8.88
CA GLN A 198 -11.60 19.91 9.66
C GLN A 198 -10.53 21.00 9.77
N ASN A 199 -10.79 22.21 9.25
CA ASN A 199 -9.85 23.33 9.16
C ASN A 199 -8.55 22.99 8.38
N TYR A 200 -8.68 22.13 7.36
CA TYR A 200 -7.56 21.81 6.48
C TYR A 200 -7.40 22.77 5.31
N THR A 201 -8.45 23.52 4.96
CA THR A 201 -8.46 24.49 3.87
C THR A 201 -9.53 25.54 4.13
N ASP A 202 -9.26 26.77 3.71
CA ASP A 202 -10.23 27.87 3.68
C ASP A 202 -10.76 28.11 2.25
N LEU A 203 -10.35 27.29 1.28
CA LEU A 203 -10.75 27.43 -0.12
C LEU A 203 -12.15 26.84 -0.34
N GLU A 204 -13.05 27.66 -0.88
CA GLU A 204 -14.34 27.19 -1.38
C GLU A 204 -14.17 26.52 -2.75
N ILE A 205 -14.84 25.39 -2.98
CA ILE A 205 -14.83 24.79 -4.31
C ILE A 205 -15.80 25.54 -5.22
N ALA A 206 -15.31 26.01 -6.36
CA ALA A 206 -16.12 26.37 -7.51
C ALA A 206 -16.01 25.28 -8.59
N ILE A 207 -16.90 24.27 -8.56
CA ILE A 207 -16.98 23.28 -9.65
C ILE A 207 -17.82 23.88 -10.78
N SER A 208 -17.20 24.08 -11.94
CA SER A 208 -17.94 24.48 -13.14
C SER A 208 -18.56 23.24 -13.77
N SER A 209 -19.89 23.17 -13.77
CA SER A 209 -20.69 22.11 -14.40
C SER A 209 -20.73 22.24 -15.91
#